data_AF-A0A813NB65-F1
#
_entry.id   AF-A0A813NB65-F1
#
_cell.length_a   1.000
_cell.length_b   1.000
_cell.length_c   1.000
_cell.angle_alpha   90.00
_cell.angle_beta   90.00
_cell.angle_gamma   90.00
#
_symmetry.space_group_name_H-M   'P 1'
#
loop_
_entity.id
_entity.type
_entity.pdbx_description
1 polymer ?
#
loop_
_entity_poly.entity_id
_entity_poly.type
_entity_poly.pdbx_seq_one_letter_code
_entity_poly.pdbx_strand_id
1 'polypeptide(L)'
;MARRHIDPPQDRRQNIRETNPNENTGINHNLSVDDAIHDDVTSLNSIVNSCSQPPSMKDMEKIQDQNCKFMIAPINDSNNYHDIWNIGHIRMPCSPQYMTNNGQPMWQRICLALNQLKQKCENKKANFRDLKTPPLLRQKSNYSLTMSQQQAASLLACSFFCLFPTVYDEEKQHENFQEPNFHRLYQKGPPENIEKLKCILNYFRRITETMPSGVITIQRYELPKESYPNWSNSKTGLSQLCLTKEKKIEDIKNVLQVDFANKYIGGGVLGSGCVQEEIRFSISPEMLVSLLVCEVMKDNECIFLIGCERYSSYTGYANSFQFAGDYRDTTPKDNWGRKWCHLVAMDAIYFRDPSTQYEKENVDRELIKAYASFRPLEKEPGFEFGIATGNWGCGVFNGDKELKAIIQLMAASEARRPLIYAAFHDENLFYSFIKVYEYLKVEKATVGILYKYLVSYPSRLDKHKTLFNYILETPPSSIK
;
A
#
# COMPACT_ATOMS: atom_id res chain seq x y z
N MET A 1 21.30 -42.16 -37.88
CA MET A 1 20.31 -42.91 -37.08
C MET A 1 20.06 -42.14 -35.79
N ALA A 2 18.87 -41.74 -35.35
CA ALA A 2 17.56 -41.58 -35.97
C ALA A 2 16.80 -40.59 -35.05
N ARG A 3 16.19 -39.55 -35.63
CA ARG A 3 15.19 -38.71 -34.96
C ARG A 3 13.93 -39.56 -34.76
N ARG A 4 13.25 -39.45 -33.60
CA ARG A 4 11.88 -39.92 -33.45
C ARG A 4 10.95 -38.74 -33.19
N HIS A 5 10.15 -38.46 -34.22
CA HIS A 5 8.86 -37.80 -34.17
C HIS A 5 7.85 -38.70 -33.46
N ILE A 6 6.97 -38.13 -32.64
CA ILE A 6 5.62 -38.65 -32.38
C ILE A 6 4.68 -37.44 -32.33
N ASP A 7 3.67 -37.47 -33.21
CA ASP A 7 2.62 -36.47 -33.44
C ASP A 7 1.52 -36.47 -32.36
N PRO A 8 0.73 -35.38 -32.22
CA PRO A 8 -0.40 -35.32 -31.29
C PRO A 8 -1.69 -35.90 -31.90
N PRO A 9 -2.63 -36.43 -31.09
CA PRO A 9 -3.88 -36.96 -31.62
C PRO A 9 -4.88 -35.86 -31.97
N GLN A 10 -5.47 -36.02 -33.15
CA GLN A 10 -6.47 -35.16 -33.78
C GLN A 10 -7.89 -35.36 -33.23
N ASP A 11 -8.59 -34.23 -33.24
CA ASP A 11 -10.02 -33.98 -33.25
C ASP A 11 -10.87 -35.07 -33.93
N ARG A 12 -11.96 -35.47 -33.28
CA ARG A 12 -13.03 -36.28 -33.89
C ARG A 12 -14.39 -35.62 -33.65
N ARG A 13 -14.82 -34.82 -34.62
CA ARG A 13 -16.21 -34.36 -34.79
C ARG A 13 -17.06 -35.51 -35.33
N GLN A 14 -18.21 -35.77 -34.72
CA GLN A 14 -19.34 -36.45 -35.37
C GLN A 14 -20.65 -35.71 -35.08
N ASN A 15 -21.34 -35.36 -36.16
CA ASN A 15 -22.67 -34.77 -36.26
C ASN A 15 -23.76 -35.76 -35.81
N ILE A 16 -24.77 -35.34 -35.04
CA ILE A 16 -26.16 -35.86 -35.15
C ILE A 16 -27.20 -34.79 -34.74
N ARG A 17 -27.96 -34.35 -35.76
CA ARG A 17 -29.42 -34.05 -35.89
C ARG A 17 -30.19 -33.16 -34.90
N GLU A 18 -30.84 -32.17 -35.51
CA GLU A 18 -32.05 -31.46 -35.06
C GLU A 18 -33.27 -32.41 -34.97
N THR A 19 -34.01 -32.33 -33.87
CA THR A 19 -35.48 -32.51 -33.81
C THR A 19 -36.02 -31.86 -32.52
N ASN A 20 -36.98 -30.95 -32.67
CA ASN A 20 -38.01 -30.59 -31.67
C ASN A 20 -39.36 -31.01 -32.29
N PRO A 21 -40.40 -31.44 -31.54
CA PRO A 21 -41.03 -30.60 -30.52
C PRO A 21 -41.68 -31.30 -29.30
N ASN A 22 -41.94 -30.48 -28.26
CA ASN A 22 -43.02 -30.54 -27.24
C ASN A 22 -43.47 -31.88 -26.65
N GLU A 23 -43.24 -32.07 -25.35
CA GLU A 23 -44.33 -32.40 -24.41
C GLU A 23 -43.99 -31.96 -22.97
N ASN A 24 -44.96 -31.28 -22.36
CA ASN A 24 -44.98 -30.76 -21.00
C ASN A 24 -44.86 -31.88 -19.96
N THR A 25 -44.06 -31.66 -18.90
CA THR A 25 -44.53 -31.71 -17.50
C THR A 25 -43.41 -31.32 -16.52
N GLY A 26 -43.66 -30.31 -15.69
CA GLY A 26 -43.30 -30.37 -14.27
C GLY A 26 -42.02 -29.67 -13.81
N ILE A 27 -42.24 -28.52 -13.14
CA ILE A 27 -41.38 -27.90 -12.11
C ILE A 27 -40.24 -27.02 -12.63
N ASN A 28 -40.60 -25.78 -13.03
CA ASN A 28 -39.67 -24.66 -13.16
C ASN A 28 -39.36 -24.08 -11.77
N HIS A 29 -38.16 -24.35 -11.26
CA HIS A 29 -37.44 -23.43 -10.36
C HIS A 29 -36.19 -22.92 -11.10
N ASN A 30 -36.42 -22.11 -12.13
CA ASN A 30 -35.41 -21.23 -12.68
C ASN A 30 -35.65 -19.83 -12.10
N LEU A 31 -35.10 -19.58 -10.92
CA LEU A 31 -34.79 -18.22 -10.50
C LEU A 31 -33.42 -17.90 -11.10
N SER A 32 -33.39 -16.96 -12.05
CA SER A 32 -32.17 -16.36 -12.55
C SER A 32 -31.39 -15.79 -11.37
N VAL A 33 -30.15 -16.24 -11.21
CA VAL A 33 -29.22 -15.83 -10.14
C VAL A 33 -28.69 -14.40 -10.39
N ASP A 34 -29.15 -13.71 -11.44
CA ASP A 34 -28.61 -12.42 -11.86
C ASP A 34 -29.36 -11.19 -11.31
N ASP A 35 -30.51 -11.34 -10.65
CA ASP A 35 -31.34 -10.20 -10.20
C ASP A 35 -31.63 -10.13 -8.68
N ALA A 36 -30.91 -10.90 -7.85
CA ALA A 36 -31.10 -10.89 -6.39
C ALA A 36 -29.77 -10.87 -5.62
N ILE A 37 -29.00 -9.79 -5.77
CA ILE A 37 -27.97 -9.45 -4.78
C ILE A 37 -28.65 -8.53 -3.76
N HIS A 38 -28.91 -9.10 -2.59
CA HIS A 38 -29.61 -8.54 -1.43
C HIS A 38 -29.18 -7.11 -1.03
N ASP A 39 -30.17 -6.36 -0.52
CA ASP A 39 -30.13 -4.99 0.03
C ASP A 39 -29.09 -4.70 1.15
N ASP A 40 -28.21 -5.64 1.53
CA ASP A 40 -27.41 -5.58 2.75
C ASP A 40 -25.87 -5.72 2.59
N VAL A 41 -25.38 -5.80 1.35
CA VAL A 41 -24.04 -5.31 1.00
C VAL A 41 -24.20 -3.85 0.67
N THR A 42 -23.94 -2.98 1.65
CA THR A 42 -24.09 -1.54 1.46
C THR A 42 -23.33 -1.10 0.21
N SER A 43 -24.04 -0.42 -0.69
CA SER A 43 -23.46 0.04 -1.94
C SER A 43 -22.19 0.83 -1.65
N LEU A 44 -21.15 0.66 -2.45
CA LEU A 44 -19.90 1.40 -2.30
C LEU A 44 -20.15 2.92 -2.18
N ASN A 45 -21.15 3.41 -2.92
CA ASN A 45 -21.57 4.81 -2.87
C ASN A 45 -22.11 5.20 -1.50
N SER A 46 -22.83 4.34 -0.78
CA SER A 46 -23.32 4.66 0.58
C SER A 46 -22.17 4.86 1.58
N ILE A 47 -21.13 4.03 1.56
CA ILE A 47 -19.96 4.15 2.46
C ILE A 47 -19.11 5.36 2.07
N VAL A 48 -18.88 5.55 0.77
CA VAL A 48 -18.10 6.69 0.26
C VAL A 48 -18.83 8.02 0.51
N ASN A 49 -20.17 8.03 0.43
CA ASN A 49 -20.97 9.23 0.68
C ASN A 49 -21.23 9.49 2.16
N SER A 50 -21.23 8.45 3.03
CA SER A 50 -21.30 8.62 4.49
C SER A 50 -19.99 9.15 5.08
N CYS A 51 -18.87 9.00 4.37
CA CYS A 51 -17.63 9.71 4.65
C CYS A 51 -17.78 11.17 4.20
N SER A 52 -18.32 12.01 5.08
CA SER A 52 -18.66 13.42 4.81
C SER A 52 -17.49 14.27 4.27
N GLN A 53 -17.85 15.38 3.62
CA GLN A 53 -17.00 16.53 3.27
C GLN A 53 -16.04 16.95 4.42
N PRO A 54 -14.90 17.61 4.10
CA PRO A 54 -13.85 17.86 5.08
C PRO A 54 -14.38 18.70 6.24
N PRO A 55 -13.98 18.42 7.50
CA PRO A 55 -14.48 19.16 8.65
C PRO A 55 -14.12 20.65 8.56
N SER A 56 -14.95 21.49 9.18
CA SER A 56 -14.84 22.94 9.10
C SER A 56 -13.61 23.46 9.85
N MET A 57 -13.14 24.66 9.46
CA MET A 57 -11.96 25.33 10.02
C MET A 57 -11.99 25.46 11.56
N LYS A 58 -13.18 25.58 12.16
CA LYS A 58 -13.36 25.72 13.63
C LYS A 58 -13.19 24.41 14.40
N ASP A 59 -13.37 23.27 13.73
CA ASP A 59 -13.25 21.95 14.35
C ASP A 59 -11.78 21.51 14.42
N MET A 60 -10.93 22.01 13.51
CA MET A 60 -9.51 21.62 13.43
C MET A 60 -8.58 22.35 14.43
N GLU A 61 -8.90 23.58 14.86
CA GLU A 61 -8.05 24.36 15.78
C GLU A 61 -8.01 23.80 17.21
N LYS A 62 -8.95 22.93 17.60
CA LYS A 62 -8.96 22.30 18.94
C LYS A 62 -8.03 21.09 19.06
N ILE A 63 -7.30 20.77 18.00
CA ILE A 63 -6.78 19.44 17.76
C ILE A 63 -5.27 19.48 17.50
N GLN A 64 -4.50 19.78 18.55
CA GLN A 64 -3.06 19.48 18.61
C GLN A 64 -2.88 18.17 19.41
N ASP A 65 -2.24 17.19 18.78
CA ASP A 65 -1.79 15.96 19.44
C ASP A 65 -0.60 16.28 20.36
N GLN A 66 -0.64 15.78 21.60
CA GLN A 66 0.44 15.93 22.58
C GLN A 66 1.44 14.76 22.50
N ASN A 67 1.13 13.68 21.76
CA ASN A 67 1.90 12.43 21.73
C ASN A 67 2.67 12.15 20.43
N CYS A 68 2.31 12.75 19.29
CA CYS A 68 3.10 12.71 18.06
C CYS A 68 3.99 13.95 17.93
N LYS A 69 5.30 13.74 17.77
CA LYS A 69 6.25 14.82 17.53
C LYS A 69 6.26 15.17 16.04
N PHE A 70 5.70 16.32 15.71
CA PHE A 70 5.73 16.86 14.35
C PHE A 70 7.11 17.42 14.03
N MET A 71 7.70 16.94 12.94
CA MET A 71 8.88 17.54 12.34
C MET A 71 8.46 18.15 11.01
N ILE A 72 8.29 19.47 11.00
CA ILE A 72 8.10 20.23 9.77
C ILE A 72 9.50 20.38 9.16
N ALA A 73 9.71 19.89 7.94
CA ALA A 73 10.85 20.33 7.14
C ALA A 73 10.63 21.84 6.90
N PRO A 74 11.47 22.73 7.45
CA PRO A 74 11.20 24.16 7.44
C PRO A 74 10.99 24.64 6.00
N ILE A 75 9.90 25.37 5.80
CA ILE A 75 9.67 26.20 4.62
C ILE A 75 10.27 27.56 5.00
N ASN A 76 11.25 28.02 4.21
CA ASN A 76 12.10 29.20 4.39
C ASN A 76 11.64 30.29 5.37
N ASP A 77 12.54 30.63 6.30
CA ASP A 77 12.67 31.99 6.88
C ASP A 77 14.12 32.52 6.82
N SER A 78 15.10 31.76 6.31
CA SER A 78 16.50 32.21 6.20
C SER A 78 17.20 31.64 4.96
N ASN A 79 17.99 32.47 4.27
CA ASN A 79 18.74 32.14 3.04
C ASN A 79 19.94 31.18 3.26
N ASN A 80 19.99 30.42 4.35
CA ASN A 80 21.15 29.61 4.73
C ASN A 80 20.80 28.12 4.91
N TYR A 81 21.42 27.27 4.08
CA TYR A 81 21.42 25.81 4.22
C TYR A 81 21.95 25.40 5.60
N HIS A 82 21.21 24.53 6.31
CA HIS A 82 21.62 23.97 7.59
C HIS A 82 21.93 22.48 7.46
N ASP A 83 23.22 22.14 7.41
CA ASP A 83 23.73 20.78 7.26
C ASP A 83 23.75 20.03 8.60
N ILE A 84 23.23 18.79 8.59
CA ILE A 84 23.39 17.83 9.68
C ILE A 84 23.85 16.50 9.09
N TRP A 85 25.03 16.04 9.48
CA TRP A 85 25.60 14.76 9.04
C TRP A 85 25.80 13.85 10.25
N ASN A 86 24.75 13.14 10.64
CA ASN A 86 24.80 12.19 11.74
C ASN A 86 23.82 11.04 11.50
N ILE A 87 23.79 10.08 12.43
CA ILE A 87 22.93 8.90 12.34
C ILE A 87 21.42 9.20 12.42
N GLY A 88 21.01 10.40 12.84
CA GLY A 88 19.61 10.78 13.01
C GLY A 88 18.99 11.45 11.78
N HIS A 89 19.77 11.76 10.75
CA HIS A 89 19.35 12.59 9.61
C HIS A 89 19.83 12.01 8.28
N ILE A 90 19.16 12.35 7.18
CA ILE A 90 19.62 11.97 5.83
C ILE A 90 21.02 12.55 5.57
N ARG A 91 21.92 11.75 5.01
CA ARG A 91 23.20 12.26 4.51
C ARG A 91 23.02 12.93 3.14
N MET A 92 22.95 14.26 3.13
CA MET A 92 22.64 15.04 1.92
C MET A 92 23.83 15.07 0.93
N PRO A 93 23.61 14.94 -0.39
CA PRO A 93 24.68 15.00 -1.40
C PRO A 93 25.46 16.33 -1.41
N CYS A 94 24.82 17.41 -0.96
CA CYS A 94 25.38 18.75 -0.89
C CYS A 94 26.14 19.05 0.42
N SER A 95 26.20 18.09 1.36
CA SER A 95 26.96 18.26 2.60
C SER A 95 28.45 18.44 2.31
N PRO A 96 29.14 19.38 2.98
CA PRO A 96 30.60 19.51 2.89
C PRO A 96 31.34 18.29 3.46
N GLN A 97 30.64 17.41 4.21
CA GLN A 97 31.21 16.19 4.77
C GLN A 97 31.23 15.04 3.75
N TYR A 98 30.49 15.15 2.64
CA TYR A 98 30.54 14.16 1.57
C TYR A 98 31.73 14.43 0.65
N MET A 99 32.83 13.70 0.88
CA MET A 99 34.11 13.91 0.21
C MET A 99 34.47 12.75 -0.73
N THR A 100 35.22 13.08 -1.77
CA THR A 100 35.87 12.08 -2.63
C THR A 100 37.11 11.50 -1.95
N ASN A 101 37.63 10.38 -2.46
CA ASN A 101 38.88 9.77 -2.00
C ASN A 101 40.09 10.73 -2.02
N ASN A 102 40.05 11.77 -2.85
CA ASN A 102 41.11 12.77 -2.98
C ASN A 102 40.85 14.02 -2.12
N GLY A 103 39.90 13.97 -1.17
CA GLY A 103 39.60 15.07 -0.25
C GLY A 103 38.89 16.28 -0.88
N GLN A 104 38.33 16.14 -2.08
CA GLN A 104 37.53 17.19 -2.73
C GLN A 104 36.04 17.00 -2.40
N PRO A 105 35.26 18.09 -2.21
CA PRO A 105 33.81 18.02 -2.00
C PRO A 105 33.10 17.28 -3.15
N MET A 106 32.38 16.22 -2.84
CA MET A 106 31.66 15.42 -3.83
C MET A 106 30.63 16.28 -4.57
N TRP A 107 29.98 17.21 -3.87
CA TRP A 107 29.02 18.16 -4.45
C TRP A 107 29.60 19.00 -5.59
N GLN A 108 30.87 19.41 -5.50
CA GLN A 108 31.52 20.18 -6.57
C GLN A 108 31.68 19.33 -7.83
N ARG A 109 32.11 18.07 -7.69
CA ARG A 109 32.18 17.11 -8.81
C ARG A 109 30.80 16.82 -9.39
N ILE A 110 29.78 16.65 -8.55
CA ILE A 110 28.39 16.47 -8.98
C ILE A 110 27.94 17.67 -9.82
N CYS A 111 28.13 18.89 -9.34
CA CYS A 111 27.80 20.11 -10.08
C CYS A 111 28.52 20.18 -11.43
N LEU A 112 29.81 19.82 -11.48
CA LEU A 112 30.58 19.78 -12.72
C LEU A 112 30.02 18.73 -13.70
N ALA A 113 29.74 17.52 -13.24
CA ALA A 113 29.18 16.45 -14.06
C ALA A 113 27.77 16.79 -14.58
N LEU A 114 26.90 17.33 -13.71
CA LEU A 114 25.56 17.78 -14.10
C LEU A 114 25.62 18.97 -15.08
N ASN A 115 26.57 19.90 -14.92
CA ASN A 115 26.75 21.00 -15.87
C ASN A 115 27.30 20.53 -17.22
N GLN A 116 28.14 19.48 -17.27
CA GLN A 116 28.56 18.85 -18.52
C GLN A 116 27.39 18.15 -19.23
N LEU A 117 26.48 17.52 -18.48
CA LEU A 117 25.22 17.01 -19.04
C LEU A 117 24.31 18.15 -19.54
N LYS A 118 24.31 19.28 -18.83
CA LYS A 118 23.54 20.49 -19.14
C LYS A 118 24.04 21.27 -20.36
N GLN A 119 25.30 21.09 -20.80
CA GLN A 119 25.71 21.60 -22.13
C GLN A 119 24.92 20.98 -23.30
N LYS A 120 24.09 19.95 -23.05
CA LYS A 120 23.09 19.43 -24.01
C LYS A 120 21.63 19.81 -23.69
N CYS A 121 21.35 20.46 -22.57
CA CYS A 121 20.00 20.87 -22.16
C CYS A 121 20.04 22.30 -21.62
N GLU A 122 19.63 23.26 -22.45
CA GLU A 122 19.60 24.68 -22.08
C GLU A 122 18.66 24.93 -20.88
N ASN A 123 19.16 25.73 -19.93
CA ASN A 123 18.41 26.53 -18.96
C ASN A 123 17.47 25.81 -17.97
N LYS A 124 18.01 25.49 -16.78
CA LYS A 124 17.39 25.69 -15.45
C LYS A 124 18.42 25.38 -14.35
N LYS A 125 18.72 26.33 -13.44
CA LYS A 125 19.61 26.10 -12.28
C LYS A 125 18.79 25.34 -11.23
N ALA A 126 19.14 24.09 -10.94
CA ALA A 126 18.57 23.39 -9.79
C ALA A 126 19.18 23.96 -8.51
N ASN A 127 18.36 24.59 -7.66
CA ASN A 127 18.80 25.09 -6.36
C ASN A 127 18.51 24.03 -5.29
N PHE A 128 19.54 23.33 -4.82
CA PHE A 128 19.44 22.29 -3.79
C PHE A 128 19.75 22.82 -2.38
N ARG A 129 19.92 24.15 -2.21
CA ARG A 129 20.47 24.78 -0.99
C ARG A 129 19.44 25.28 0.02
N ASP A 130 18.16 25.03 -0.18
CA ASP A 130 17.09 25.65 0.63
C ASP A 130 16.42 24.65 1.60
N LEU A 131 17.16 23.66 2.10
CA LEU A 131 16.65 22.55 2.91
C LEU A 131 17.41 22.41 4.24
N LYS A 132 16.71 22.34 5.38
CA LYS A 132 17.26 21.68 6.58
C LYS A 132 17.27 20.18 6.32
N THR A 133 18.35 19.50 6.68
CA THR A 133 18.47 18.05 6.47
C THR A 133 17.26 17.32 7.07
N PRO A 134 16.51 16.52 6.29
CA PRO A 134 15.36 15.79 6.82
C PRO A 134 15.80 14.75 7.88
N PRO A 135 15.06 14.64 8.99
CA PRO A 135 15.29 13.61 10.00
C PRO A 135 14.87 12.22 9.49
N LEU A 136 15.48 11.17 10.04
CA LEU A 136 15.11 9.78 9.74
C LEU A 136 13.97 9.31 10.66
N LEU A 137 12.97 8.65 10.07
CA LEU A 137 11.88 7.98 10.76
C LEU A 137 12.33 6.57 11.15
N ARG A 138 13.09 6.50 12.25
CA ARG A 138 13.66 5.26 12.83
C ARG A 138 12.59 4.37 13.46
N GLN A 139 12.91 3.10 13.66
CA GLN A 139 12.07 2.17 14.42
C GLN A 139 11.79 2.67 15.84
N LYS A 140 10.66 2.23 16.40
CA LYS A 140 10.16 2.60 17.73
C LYS A 140 9.85 4.09 17.88
N SER A 141 9.38 4.71 16.81
CA SER A 141 9.21 6.16 16.74
C SER A 141 7.83 6.51 16.18
N ASN A 142 7.19 7.49 16.81
CA ASN A 142 5.88 8.03 16.44
C ASN A 142 6.08 9.48 15.96
N TYR A 143 6.57 9.63 14.73
CA TYR A 143 6.94 10.93 14.16
C TYR A 143 6.34 11.12 12.77
N SER A 144 6.01 12.37 12.47
CA SER A 144 5.55 12.82 11.16
C SER A 144 6.57 13.77 10.56
N LEU A 145 6.96 13.51 9.32
CA LEU A 145 7.76 14.39 8.47
C LEU A 145 6.86 15.01 7.40
N THR A 146 6.61 16.32 7.50
CA THR A 146 5.85 17.07 6.49
C THR A 146 6.81 17.93 5.67
N MET A 147 6.68 17.88 4.34
CA MET A 147 7.47 18.67 3.40
C MET A 147 6.65 19.11 2.20
N SER A 148 7.07 20.17 1.52
CA SER A 148 6.46 20.59 0.25
C SER A 148 6.74 19.58 -0.86
N GLN A 149 5.85 19.54 -1.87
CA GLN A 149 6.09 18.76 -3.08
C GLN A 149 7.39 19.20 -3.79
N GLN A 150 7.79 20.47 -3.68
CA GLN A 150 9.06 21.00 -4.21
C GLN A 150 10.29 20.38 -3.52
N GLN A 151 10.25 20.23 -2.20
CA GLN A 151 11.30 19.54 -1.45
C GLN A 151 11.37 18.07 -1.83
N ALA A 152 10.22 17.39 -1.92
CA ALA A 152 10.13 16.00 -2.39
C ALA A 152 10.72 15.83 -3.81
N ALA A 153 10.37 16.71 -4.75
CA ALA A 153 10.92 16.74 -6.10
C ALA A 153 12.43 16.89 -6.13
N SER A 154 12.98 17.73 -5.26
CA SER A 154 14.43 17.96 -5.18
C SER A 154 15.16 16.73 -4.66
N LEU A 155 14.63 16.06 -3.64
CA LEU A 155 15.14 14.78 -3.12
C LEU A 155 15.08 13.68 -4.19
N LEU A 156 13.95 13.55 -4.90
CA LEU A 156 13.79 12.55 -5.95
C LEU A 156 14.70 12.82 -7.15
N ALA A 157 14.97 14.08 -7.49
CA ALA A 157 15.96 14.40 -8.51
C ALA A 157 17.37 13.92 -8.09
N CYS A 158 17.74 14.09 -6.81
CA CYS A 158 18.98 13.53 -6.28
C CYS A 158 19.03 12.00 -6.37
N SER A 159 17.94 11.31 -6.01
CA SER A 159 17.81 9.85 -6.16
C SER A 159 17.92 9.39 -7.61
N PHE A 160 17.29 10.12 -8.54
CA PHE A 160 17.33 9.85 -9.97
C PHE A 160 18.77 9.97 -10.51
N PHE A 161 19.50 11.03 -10.14
CA PHE A 161 20.90 11.18 -10.55
C PHE A 161 21.88 10.34 -9.72
N CYS A 162 21.39 9.46 -8.85
CA CYS A 162 22.19 8.60 -7.98
C CYS A 162 23.19 9.38 -7.10
N LEU A 163 22.74 10.50 -6.52
CA LEU A 163 23.60 11.43 -5.80
C LEU A 163 23.69 11.12 -4.30
N PHE A 164 22.76 10.34 -3.75
CA PHE A 164 22.85 9.98 -2.34
C PHE A 164 24.04 9.03 -2.12
N PRO A 165 24.82 9.23 -1.04
CA PRO A 165 25.95 8.36 -0.75
C PRO A 165 25.51 6.88 -0.68
N THR A 166 25.90 6.09 -1.68
CA THR A 166 25.79 4.63 -1.64
C THR A 166 26.94 4.11 -0.79
N VAL A 167 26.62 3.45 0.32
CA VAL A 167 27.61 2.95 1.26
C VAL A 167 28.27 1.69 0.67
N TYR A 168 29.51 1.86 0.19
CA TYR A 168 30.53 0.79 0.19
C TYR A 168 31.34 0.80 1.51
N ASP A 169 30.93 1.60 2.51
CA ASP A 169 31.62 1.76 3.79
C ASP A 169 31.24 0.64 4.78
N GLU A 170 32.25 0.07 5.42
CA GLU A 170 32.19 -1.13 6.28
C GLU A 170 31.35 -0.96 7.57
N GLU A 171 30.80 0.22 7.82
CA GLU A 171 29.86 0.47 8.90
C GLU A 171 28.42 0.16 8.46
N LYS A 172 27.94 -1.03 8.85
CA LYS A 172 26.60 -1.65 8.66
C LYS A 172 25.35 -0.81 9.00
N GLN A 173 25.47 0.50 9.19
CA GLN A 173 24.45 1.37 9.77
C GLN A 173 23.27 1.69 8.83
N HIS A 174 23.34 1.31 7.54
CA HIS A 174 22.27 1.48 6.55
C HIS A 174 21.59 0.17 6.11
N GLU A 175 21.91 -0.99 6.71
CA GLU A 175 21.25 -2.29 6.40
C GLU A 175 19.72 -2.27 6.61
N ASN A 176 19.22 -1.30 7.37
CA ASN A 176 17.81 -1.17 7.71
C ASN A 176 17.03 -0.17 6.82
N PHE A 177 17.63 0.41 5.77
CA PHE A 177 16.95 1.31 4.84
C PHE A 177 16.94 0.74 3.42
N GLN A 178 16.01 1.22 2.59
CA GLN A 178 16.02 0.93 1.16
C GLN A 178 17.16 1.64 0.46
N GLU A 179 17.60 1.09 -0.68
CA GLU A 179 18.47 1.81 -1.62
C GLU A 179 17.65 2.94 -2.27
N PRO A 180 17.98 4.22 -2.04
CA PRO A 180 17.18 5.32 -2.57
C PRO A 180 17.57 5.74 -3.98
N ASN A 181 18.74 5.32 -4.50
CA ASN A 181 19.22 5.72 -5.82
C ASN A 181 18.69 4.80 -6.93
N PHE A 182 18.44 5.38 -8.10
CA PHE A 182 17.69 4.71 -9.16
C PHE A 182 18.56 3.80 -10.05
N HIS A 183 19.83 3.59 -9.70
CA HIS A 183 20.79 2.87 -10.53
C HIS A 183 20.31 1.45 -10.92
N ARG A 184 19.59 0.77 -10.04
CA ARG A 184 19.00 -0.56 -10.30
C ARG A 184 17.90 -0.53 -11.35
N LEU A 185 17.18 0.59 -11.48
CA LEU A 185 16.12 0.77 -12.47
C LEU A 185 16.68 1.04 -13.87
N TYR A 186 17.89 1.61 -13.96
CA TYR A 186 18.58 1.89 -15.22
C TYR A 186 19.30 0.69 -15.82
N GLN A 187 19.61 -0.31 -14.98
CA GLN A 187 20.22 -1.54 -15.43
C GLN A 187 19.24 -2.37 -16.28
N LYS A 188 19.79 -3.28 -17.10
CA LYS A 188 18.97 -4.22 -17.87
C LYS A 188 18.13 -5.05 -16.89
N GLY A 189 16.83 -4.84 -16.95
CA GLY A 189 15.84 -5.51 -16.10
C GLY A 189 14.67 -6.02 -16.94
N PRO A 190 13.58 -6.45 -16.26
CA PRO A 190 12.40 -6.90 -16.96
C PRO A 190 11.66 -5.71 -17.62
N PRO A 191 10.84 -5.94 -18.67
CA PRO A 191 10.26 -4.87 -19.50
C PRO A 191 9.49 -3.79 -18.72
N GLU A 192 8.80 -4.20 -17.65
CA GLU A 192 8.04 -3.31 -16.77
C GLU A 192 8.90 -2.23 -16.09
N ASN A 193 10.22 -2.40 -15.99
CA ASN A 193 11.10 -1.34 -15.50
C ASN A 193 11.07 -0.09 -16.40
N ILE A 194 10.92 -0.29 -17.72
CA ILE A 194 10.77 0.81 -18.67
C ILE A 194 9.45 1.55 -18.41
N GLU A 195 8.39 0.81 -18.10
CA GLU A 195 7.07 1.38 -17.81
C GLU A 195 7.05 2.17 -16.49
N LYS A 196 7.76 1.67 -15.46
CA LYS A 196 7.99 2.43 -14.22
C LYS A 196 8.78 3.71 -14.48
N LEU A 197 9.83 3.61 -15.30
CA LEU A 197 10.64 4.77 -15.70
C LEU A 197 9.80 5.81 -16.48
N LYS A 198 8.88 5.38 -17.37
CA LYS A 198 7.94 6.29 -18.05
C LYS A 198 7.07 7.05 -17.05
N CYS A 199 6.55 6.39 -16.01
CA CYS A 199 5.76 7.05 -14.97
C CYS A 199 6.58 8.12 -14.21
N ILE A 200 7.81 7.77 -13.83
CA ILE A 200 8.75 8.66 -13.13
C ILE A 200 9.16 9.84 -14.02
N LEU A 201 9.43 9.61 -15.31
CA LEU A 201 9.75 10.67 -16.27
C LEU A 201 8.54 11.57 -16.52
N ASN A 202 7.31 11.04 -16.52
CA ASN A 202 6.11 11.86 -16.59
C ASN A 202 5.98 12.79 -15.38
N TYR A 203 6.29 12.31 -14.18
CA TYR A 203 6.38 13.14 -12.98
C TYR A 203 7.41 14.27 -13.12
N PHE A 204 8.66 13.95 -13.49
CA PHE A 204 9.69 14.98 -13.68
C PHE A 204 9.33 15.99 -14.78
N ARG A 205 8.73 15.55 -15.87
CA ARG A 205 8.20 16.45 -16.91
C ARG A 205 7.18 17.42 -16.30
N ARG A 206 6.17 16.90 -15.59
CA ARG A 206 5.10 17.73 -15.01
C ARG A 206 5.62 18.76 -14.02
N ILE A 207 6.47 18.37 -13.08
CA ILE A 207 6.95 19.30 -12.04
C ILE A 207 7.96 20.33 -12.57
N THR A 208 8.66 20.03 -13.67
CA THR A 208 9.58 20.98 -14.32
C THR A 208 8.88 21.98 -15.25
N GLU A 209 7.70 21.62 -15.76
CA GLU A 209 6.77 22.52 -16.46
C GLU A 209 6.02 23.42 -15.48
N THR A 210 5.44 22.84 -14.43
CA THR A 210 4.71 23.56 -13.38
C THR A 210 4.88 22.86 -12.05
N MET A 211 5.67 23.47 -11.16
CA MET A 211 5.91 22.93 -9.82
C MET A 211 4.62 23.00 -8.98
N PRO A 212 4.10 21.87 -8.47
CA PRO A 212 2.97 21.89 -7.56
C PRO A 212 3.32 22.53 -6.21
N SER A 213 2.35 23.23 -5.63
CA SER A 213 2.48 24.04 -4.40
C SER A 213 1.95 23.36 -3.13
N GLY A 214 1.59 22.07 -3.20
CA GLY A 214 1.10 21.33 -2.03
C GLY A 214 2.21 20.79 -1.15
N VAL A 215 1.80 19.99 -0.17
CA VAL A 215 2.67 19.32 0.80
C VAL A 215 2.33 17.83 0.88
N ILE A 216 3.29 17.03 1.32
CA ILE A 216 3.13 15.62 1.65
C ILE A 216 3.56 15.39 3.11
N THR A 217 2.94 14.42 3.76
CA THR A 217 3.34 13.95 5.09
C THR A 217 3.66 12.46 5.03
N ILE A 218 4.83 12.10 5.55
CA ILE A 218 5.24 10.72 5.81
C ILE A 218 5.23 10.54 7.33
N GLN A 219 4.40 9.64 7.84
CA GLN A 219 4.28 9.39 9.26
C GLN A 219 4.61 7.96 9.58
N ARG A 220 5.56 7.75 10.49
CA ARG A 220 5.80 6.43 11.08
C ARG A 220 4.99 6.33 12.35
N TYR A 221 4.32 5.19 12.50
CA TYR A 221 3.53 4.89 13.66
C TYR A 221 3.94 3.53 14.24
N GLU A 222 4.14 3.48 15.55
CA GLU A 222 4.33 2.26 16.34
C GLU A 222 3.14 2.09 17.29
N LEU A 223 2.47 0.95 17.20
CA LEU A 223 1.42 0.55 18.14
C LEU A 223 2.06 0.15 19.49
N PRO A 224 1.77 0.88 20.60
CA PRO A 224 2.23 0.49 21.93
C PRO A 224 1.61 -0.85 22.33
N LYS A 225 2.38 -1.69 23.04
CA LYS A 225 1.93 -3.03 23.45
C LYS A 225 0.71 -2.98 24.35
N GLU A 226 0.57 -1.93 25.14
CA GLU A 226 -0.55 -1.67 26.05
C GLU A 226 -1.84 -1.41 25.28
N SER A 227 -1.74 -1.03 24.00
CA SER A 227 -2.88 -0.80 23.10
C SER A 227 -3.25 -2.04 22.27
N TYR A 228 -2.65 -3.20 22.52
CA TYR A 228 -2.96 -4.42 21.77
C TYR A 228 -4.35 -4.95 22.17
N PRO A 229 -5.26 -5.21 21.21
CA PRO A 229 -6.55 -5.80 21.53
C PRO A 229 -6.40 -7.19 22.13
N ASN A 230 -7.23 -7.51 23.13
CA ASN A 230 -7.39 -8.88 23.58
C ASN A 230 -8.34 -9.62 22.62
N TRP A 231 -7.78 -10.11 21.51
CA TRP A 231 -8.53 -10.69 20.40
C TRP A 231 -9.53 -11.75 20.85
N SER A 232 -9.11 -12.73 21.64
CA SER A 232 -9.96 -13.86 22.06
C SER A 232 -11.16 -13.47 22.92
N ASN A 233 -11.05 -12.38 23.68
CA ASN A 233 -12.10 -11.90 24.57
C ASN A 233 -12.92 -10.75 23.99
N SER A 234 -12.59 -10.27 22.79
CA SER A 234 -13.28 -9.13 22.19
C SER A 234 -14.78 -9.39 21.99
N LYS A 235 -15.56 -8.38 22.39
CA LYS A 235 -17.02 -8.31 22.20
C LYS A 235 -17.42 -7.38 21.06
N THR A 236 -16.45 -6.82 20.34
CA THR A 236 -16.67 -5.94 19.20
C THR A 236 -17.42 -6.70 18.11
N GLY A 237 -18.56 -6.16 17.67
CA GLY A 237 -19.32 -6.68 16.52
C GLY A 237 -18.62 -6.37 15.20
N LEU A 238 -19.07 -7.00 14.12
CA LEU A 238 -18.44 -6.82 12.81
C LEU A 238 -18.71 -5.43 12.22
N SER A 239 -17.65 -4.83 11.66
CA SER A 239 -17.76 -3.62 10.85
C SER A 239 -18.57 -3.86 9.57
N GLN A 240 -19.02 -2.76 8.98
CA GLN A 240 -19.65 -2.75 7.67
C GLN A 240 -18.64 -3.22 6.61
N LEU A 241 -19.00 -4.22 5.82
CA LEU A 241 -18.20 -4.74 4.71
C LEU A 241 -18.84 -4.33 3.37
N CYS A 242 -18.03 -3.81 2.46
CA CYS A 242 -18.37 -3.62 1.05
C CYS A 242 -17.35 -4.36 0.20
N LEU A 243 -17.83 -5.22 -0.69
CA LEU A 243 -16.99 -5.97 -1.61
C LEU A 243 -17.08 -5.37 -3.02
N THR A 244 -15.95 -5.34 -3.72
CA THR A 244 -15.89 -4.91 -5.13
C THR A 244 -15.06 -5.89 -5.95
N LYS A 245 -15.57 -6.26 -7.13
CA LYS A 245 -14.84 -7.16 -8.05
C LYS A 245 -13.76 -6.41 -8.83
N GLU A 246 -14.05 -5.20 -9.27
CA GLU A 246 -13.30 -4.56 -10.37
C GLU A 246 -12.50 -3.32 -9.93
N LYS A 247 -12.89 -2.67 -8.83
CA LYS A 247 -12.23 -1.42 -8.44
C LYS A 247 -10.84 -1.68 -7.90
N LYS A 248 -9.87 -0.91 -8.41
CA LYS A 248 -8.52 -0.81 -7.85
C LYS A 248 -8.56 0.09 -6.63
N ILE A 249 -7.69 -0.17 -5.65
CA ILE A 249 -7.65 0.55 -4.37
C ILE A 249 -7.43 2.06 -4.60
N GLU A 250 -6.53 2.43 -5.51
CA GLU A 250 -6.17 3.81 -5.85
C GLU A 250 -7.31 4.63 -6.47
N ASP A 251 -8.33 3.95 -7.02
CA ASP A 251 -9.48 4.56 -7.66
C ASP A 251 -10.65 4.76 -6.66
N ILE A 252 -10.55 4.20 -5.45
CA ILE A 252 -11.51 4.40 -4.36
C ILE A 252 -11.11 5.67 -3.60
N LYS A 253 -11.95 6.70 -3.64
CA LYS A 253 -11.69 8.02 -3.04
C LYS A 253 -12.27 8.13 -1.63
N ASN A 254 -11.79 9.12 -0.87
CA ASN A 254 -12.27 9.43 0.50
C ASN A 254 -12.17 8.24 1.47
N VAL A 255 -11.10 7.48 1.34
CA VAL A 255 -10.83 6.27 2.13
C VAL A 255 -9.36 6.21 2.50
N LEU A 256 -9.02 5.43 3.53
CA LEU A 256 -7.64 5.01 3.75
C LEU A 256 -7.31 3.88 2.77
N GLN A 257 -6.36 4.12 1.88
CA GLN A 257 -5.93 3.17 0.87
C GLN A 257 -4.77 2.31 1.40
N VAL A 258 -4.93 0.99 1.37
CA VAL A 258 -3.88 0.08 1.84
C VAL A 258 -2.84 -0.15 0.75
N ASP A 259 -1.58 0.03 1.10
CA ASP A 259 -0.41 -0.40 0.35
C ASP A 259 0.09 -1.74 0.91
N PHE A 260 0.13 -2.76 0.05
CA PHE A 260 0.53 -4.12 0.38
C PHE A 260 2.06 -4.21 0.42
N ALA A 261 2.61 -3.54 1.42
CA ALA A 261 4.00 -3.16 1.44
C ALA A 261 4.96 -4.33 1.68
N ASN A 262 6.20 -4.13 1.30
CA ASN A 262 7.33 -4.80 1.92
C ASN A 262 7.68 -4.08 3.25
N LYS A 263 8.24 -4.81 4.23
CA LYS A 263 8.74 -4.19 5.48
C LYS A 263 9.77 -3.09 5.21
N TYR A 264 10.50 -3.20 4.11
CA TYR A 264 11.26 -2.12 3.52
C TYR A 264 10.37 -1.40 2.49
N ILE A 265 9.73 -0.31 2.92
CA ILE A 265 8.72 0.41 2.14
C ILE A 265 9.15 0.71 0.70
N GLY A 266 8.23 0.51 -0.26
CA GLY A 266 8.48 0.59 -1.70
C GLY A 266 9.07 -0.68 -2.32
N GLY A 267 9.40 -1.69 -1.51
CA GLY A 267 9.75 -3.03 -1.97
C GLY A 267 10.79 -3.05 -3.07
N GLY A 268 10.41 -3.60 -4.23
CA GLY A 268 11.27 -3.71 -5.41
C GLY A 268 11.10 -2.58 -6.43
N VAL A 269 10.56 -1.41 -6.06
CA VAL A 269 10.14 -0.36 -7.03
C VAL A 269 11.30 0.12 -7.90
N LEU A 270 12.48 0.32 -7.33
CA LEU A 270 13.69 0.70 -8.06
C LEU A 270 14.44 -0.51 -8.66
N GLY A 271 13.90 -1.73 -8.52
CA GLY A 271 14.45 -2.98 -9.04
C GLY A 271 13.45 -3.71 -9.94
N SER A 272 13.27 -5.01 -9.75
CA SER A 272 12.37 -5.87 -10.55
C SER A 272 10.95 -6.02 -9.99
N GLY A 273 10.62 -5.38 -8.87
CA GLY A 273 9.26 -5.43 -8.31
C GLY A 273 8.29 -4.65 -9.18
N CYS A 274 7.09 -5.19 -9.39
CA CYS A 274 6.03 -4.55 -10.18
C CYS A 274 4.63 -5.08 -9.80
N VAL A 275 4.39 -5.28 -8.52
CA VAL A 275 3.06 -5.65 -8.02
C VAL A 275 2.38 -4.41 -7.43
N GLN A 276 1.39 -4.58 -6.55
CA GLN A 276 0.55 -3.48 -6.07
C GLN A 276 1.36 -2.31 -5.47
N GLU A 277 2.34 -2.58 -4.59
CA GLU A 277 3.19 -1.55 -3.97
C GLU A 277 4.00 -0.79 -5.03
N GLU A 278 4.79 -1.49 -5.86
CA GLU A 278 5.67 -0.82 -6.81
C GLU A 278 4.90 -0.06 -7.90
N ILE A 279 3.75 -0.58 -8.33
CA ILE A 279 2.86 0.13 -9.25
C ILE A 279 2.38 1.42 -8.61
N ARG A 280 1.94 1.38 -7.35
CA ARG A 280 1.44 2.58 -6.67
C ARG A 280 2.52 3.65 -6.51
N PHE A 281 3.73 3.25 -6.12
CA PHE A 281 4.89 4.15 -6.01
C PHE A 281 5.33 4.69 -7.38
N SER A 282 5.16 3.93 -8.46
CA SER A 282 5.51 4.39 -9.81
C SER A 282 4.53 5.44 -10.33
N ILE A 283 3.22 5.27 -10.10
CA ILE A 283 2.21 6.23 -10.56
C ILE A 283 2.10 7.47 -9.65
N SER A 284 2.61 7.39 -8.41
CA SER A 284 2.64 8.49 -7.43
C SER A 284 4.08 8.70 -6.88
N PRO A 285 5.04 9.18 -7.69
CA PRO A 285 6.47 9.13 -7.35
C PRO A 285 6.89 9.87 -6.08
N GLU A 286 6.10 10.81 -5.57
CA GLU A 286 6.35 11.48 -4.28
C GLU A 286 6.48 10.48 -3.12
N MET A 287 5.82 9.31 -3.22
CA MET A 287 5.93 8.22 -2.25
C MET A 287 7.35 7.64 -2.16
N LEU A 288 8.17 7.75 -3.22
CA LEU A 288 9.54 7.26 -3.26
C LEU A 288 10.46 7.99 -2.26
N VAL A 289 10.06 9.17 -1.77
CA VAL A 289 10.79 9.86 -0.70
C VAL A 289 10.83 9.00 0.58
N SER A 290 9.85 8.11 0.79
CA SER A 290 9.83 7.23 1.96
C SER A 290 11.02 6.26 2.02
N LEU A 291 11.59 5.86 0.88
CA LEU A 291 12.79 5.02 0.81
C LEU A 291 14.00 5.70 1.48
N LEU A 292 14.06 7.05 1.44
CA LEU A 292 15.14 7.84 2.01
C LEU A 292 15.02 8.00 3.53
N VAL A 293 13.80 8.10 4.05
CA VAL A 293 13.55 8.54 5.43
C VAL A 293 13.10 7.42 6.35
N CYS A 294 12.50 6.35 5.85
CA CYS A 294 11.89 5.31 6.67
C CYS A 294 12.82 4.11 6.86
N GLU A 295 13.11 3.80 8.12
CA GLU A 295 13.76 2.53 8.48
C GLU A 295 12.79 1.35 8.29
N VAL A 296 13.29 0.13 8.12
CA VAL A 296 12.48 -1.10 7.99
C VAL A 296 11.44 -1.21 9.11
N MET A 297 10.20 -1.56 8.78
CA MET A 297 9.10 -1.69 9.74
C MET A 297 9.26 -2.91 10.66
N LYS A 298 8.90 -2.75 11.94
CA LYS A 298 8.64 -3.86 12.87
C LYS A 298 7.21 -4.36 12.76
N ASP A 299 6.92 -5.49 13.40
CA ASP A 299 5.61 -6.14 13.38
C ASP A 299 4.45 -5.27 13.90
N ASN A 300 4.73 -4.29 14.74
CA ASN A 300 3.75 -3.35 15.31
C ASN A 300 3.83 -1.94 14.72
N GLU A 301 4.55 -1.76 13.62
CA GLU A 301 4.71 -0.46 12.98
C GLU A 301 3.99 -0.37 11.63
N CYS A 302 3.60 0.82 11.22
CA CYS A 302 3.11 1.11 9.88
C CYS A 302 3.60 2.49 9.44
N ILE A 303 3.50 2.77 8.14
CA ILE A 303 3.89 4.07 7.57
C ILE A 303 2.70 4.65 6.81
N PHE A 304 2.25 5.84 7.22
CA PHE A 304 1.24 6.60 6.51
C PHE A 304 1.89 7.55 5.49
N LEU A 305 1.31 7.62 4.30
CA LEU A 305 1.69 8.54 3.24
C LEU A 305 0.45 9.38 2.91
N ILE A 306 0.51 10.67 3.20
CA ILE A 306 -0.62 11.58 3.13
C ILE A 306 -0.28 12.72 2.18
N GLY A 307 -1.17 13.00 1.23
CA GLY A 307 -1.01 14.15 0.33
C GLY A 307 -0.27 13.88 -0.98
N CYS A 308 0.24 12.66 -1.18
CA CYS A 308 0.94 12.32 -2.43
C CYS A 308 0.00 12.40 -3.64
N GLU A 309 0.47 13.06 -4.70
CA GLU A 309 -0.26 13.18 -5.96
C GLU A 309 -0.02 11.97 -6.88
N ARG A 310 -1.09 11.50 -7.53
CA ARG A 310 -0.97 10.57 -8.67
C ARG A 310 -0.65 11.35 -9.94
N TYR A 311 0.41 10.97 -10.64
CA TYR A 311 0.87 11.62 -11.86
C TYR A 311 0.60 10.79 -13.12
N SER A 312 0.45 9.46 -12.99
CA SER A 312 0.36 8.58 -14.17
C SER A 312 -0.88 7.68 -14.14
N SER A 313 -1.41 7.45 -15.34
CA SER A 313 -2.39 6.41 -15.65
C SER A 313 -1.65 5.13 -16.04
N TYR A 314 -2.25 3.97 -15.82
CA TYR A 314 -1.64 2.70 -16.17
C TYR A 314 -2.66 1.62 -16.50
N THR A 315 -2.21 0.60 -17.22
CA THR A 315 -2.93 -0.65 -17.50
C THR A 315 -2.09 -1.86 -17.09
N GLY A 316 -2.73 -3.02 -16.99
CA GLY A 316 -2.07 -4.27 -16.62
C GLY A 316 -1.58 -4.32 -15.17
N TYR A 317 -0.83 -5.37 -14.85
CA TYR A 317 -0.30 -5.70 -13.53
C TYR A 317 0.91 -6.64 -13.68
N ALA A 318 1.90 -6.57 -12.78
CA ALA A 318 3.12 -7.37 -12.88
C ALA A 318 3.79 -7.22 -14.26
N ASN A 319 4.07 -8.33 -14.93
CA ASN A 319 4.71 -8.36 -16.25
C ASN A 319 3.90 -7.70 -17.38
N SER A 320 2.62 -7.38 -17.15
CA SER A 320 1.75 -6.68 -18.11
C SER A 320 1.57 -5.20 -17.79
N PHE A 321 2.18 -4.70 -16.72
CA PHE A 321 2.12 -3.30 -16.33
C PHE A 321 2.61 -2.38 -17.45
N GLN A 322 1.81 -1.38 -17.79
CA GLN A 322 2.12 -0.40 -18.85
C GLN A 322 1.72 1.01 -18.42
N PHE A 323 2.59 1.97 -18.68
CA PHE A 323 2.25 3.39 -18.56
C PHE A 323 1.20 3.75 -19.62
N ALA A 324 0.07 4.28 -19.17
CA ALA A 324 -1.08 4.60 -20.02
C ALA A 324 -1.30 6.11 -20.19
N GLY A 325 -0.28 6.91 -19.93
CA GLY A 325 -0.33 8.36 -20.11
C GLY A 325 -0.43 9.15 -18.80
N ASP A 326 -0.60 10.45 -18.98
CA ASP A 326 -0.72 11.41 -17.89
C ASP A 326 -1.98 11.19 -17.05
N TYR A 327 -1.91 11.47 -15.75
CA TYR A 327 -3.07 11.52 -14.87
C TYR A 327 -3.19 12.90 -14.23
N ARG A 328 -4.35 13.53 -14.40
CA ARG A 328 -4.69 14.81 -13.76
C ARG A 328 -5.47 14.52 -12.50
N ASP A 329 -4.75 14.52 -11.39
CA ASP A 329 -5.33 14.28 -10.09
C ASP A 329 -6.16 15.49 -9.63
N THR A 330 -7.49 15.34 -9.68
CA THR A 330 -8.46 16.35 -9.24
C THR A 330 -8.82 16.25 -7.75
N THR A 331 -8.15 15.38 -6.99
CA THR A 331 -8.40 15.22 -5.55
C THR A 331 -8.19 16.57 -4.86
N PRO A 332 -9.14 17.03 -4.03
CA PRO A 332 -9.04 18.30 -3.32
C PRO A 332 -7.88 18.26 -2.33
N LYS A 333 -7.48 19.45 -1.84
CA LYS A 333 -6.48 19.59 -0.80
C LYS A 333 -7.15 19.85 0.55
N ASP A 334 -6.53 19.38 1.63
CA ASP A 334 -6.88 19.77 2.99
C ASP A 334 -6.31 21.16 3.34
N ASN A 335 -6.57 21.63 4.56
CA ASN A 335 -6.13 22.97 4.99
C ASN A 335 -4.61 23.09 5.19
N TRP A 336 -3.87 21.98 5.18
CA TRP A 336 -2.41 21.99 5.22
C TRP A 336 -1.83 22.05 3.80
N GLY A 337 -2.65 21.89 2.77
CA GLY A 337 -2.23 21.84 1.38
C GLY A 337 -1.87 20.43 0.89
N ARG A 338 -2.19 19.38 1.67
CA ARG A 338 -2.03 17.98 1.29
C ARG A 338 -3.19 17.57 0.41
N LYS A 339 -2.97 16.82 -0.67
CA LYS A 339 -4.10 16.17 -1.36
C LYS A 339 -4.83 15.23 -0.41
N TRP A 340 -6.15 15.12 -0.58
CA TRP A 340 -6.96 14.23 0.25
C TRP A 340 -6.83 12.77 -0.18
N CYS A 341 -5.60 12.28 -0.13
CA CYS A 341 -5.18 10.94 -0.47
C CYS A 341 -4.37 10.42 0.72
N HIS A 342 -4.96 9.48 1.45
CA HIS A 342 -4.36 8.86 2.62
C HIS A 342 -4.05 7.41 2.29
N LEU A 343 -2.79 7.03 2.44
CA LEU A 343 -2.35 5.66 2.28
C LEU A 343 -1.71 5.15 3.57
N VAL A 344 -1.79 3.85 3.79
CA VAL A 344 -1.02 3.15 4.82
C VAL A 344 -0.26 1.97 4.21
N ALA A 345 1.05 1.98 4.37
CA ALA A 345 1.94 0.88 4.06
C ALA A 345 1.99 -0.09 5.24
N MET A 346 1.62 -1.34 5.00
CA MET A 346 1.64 -2.41 5.99
C MET A 346 2.13 -3.71 5.38
N ASP A 347 3.17 -4.29 5.97
CA ASP A 347 3.82 -5.49 5.45
C ASP A 347 3.23 -6.77 6.02
N ALA A 348 2.88 -7.73 5.15
CA ALA A 348 2.47 -9.08 5.55
C ALA A 348 3.70 -9.97 5.81
N ILE A 349 3.51 -11.09 6.52
CA ILE A 349 4.52 -12.13 6.63
C ILE A 349 4.66 -12.83 5.27
N TYR A 350 5.90 -13.09 4.83
CA TYR A 350 6.18 -14.02 3.74
C TYR A 350 6.15 -15.47 4.25
N PHE A 351 5.17 -16.26 3.82
CA PHE A 351 5.04 -17.66 4.25
C PHE A 351 5.73 -18.61 3.26
N ARG A 352 6.89 -19.15 3.66
CA ARG A 352 7.56 -20.20 2.87
C ARG A 352 6.77 -21.52 2.91
N ASP A 353 6.23 -21.86 4.07
CA ASP A 353 5.25 -22.93 4.24
C ASP A 353 3.89 -22.29 4.51
N PRO A 354 2.93 -22.34 3.55
CA PRO A 354 1.60 -21.78 3.74
C PRO A 354 0.84 -22.39 4.92
N SER A 355 1.23 -23.55 5.46
CA SER A 355 0.50 -24.14 6.61
C SER A 355 0.73 -23.38 7.92
N THR A 356 1.86 -22.66 8.06
CA THR A 356 2.22 -21.98 9.31
C THR A 356 1.43 -20.70 9.54
N GLN A 357 0.78 -20.15 8.52
CA GLN A 357 0.04 -18.89 8.64
C GLN A 357 -1.15 -18.94 9.63
N TYR A 358 -1.65 -20.14 9.92
CA TYR A 358 -2.71 -20.39 10.89
C TYR A 358 -2.17 -20.64 12.32
N GLU A 359 -0.86 -20.70 12.51
CA GLU A 359 -0.27 -20.73 13.84
C GLU A 359 -0.61 -19.43 14.59
N LYS A 360 -0.94 -19.57 15.87
CA LYS A 360 -1.47 -18.48 16.69
C LYS A 360 -0.58 -17.24 16.63
N GLU A 361 0.73 -17.42 16.69
CA GLU A 361 1.72 -16.35 16.67
C GLU A 361 1.67 -15.55 15.36
N ASN A 362 1.46 -16.23 14.23
CA ASN A 362 1.37 -15.60 12.92
C ASN A 362 0.02 -14.90 12.73
N VAL A 363 -1.08 -15.49 13.20
CA VAL A 363 -2.39 -14.84 13.24
C VAL A 363 -2.35 -13.56 14.09
N ASP A 364 -1.78 -13.65 15.30
CA ASP A 364 -1.62 -12.51 16.21
C ASP A 364 -0.78 -11.39 15.56
N ARG A 365 0.34 -11.73 14.92
CA ARG A 365 1.21 -10.77 14.24
C ARG A 365 0.45 -10.01 13.16
N GLU A 366 -0.23 -10.72 12.27
CA GLU A 366 -0.95 -10.11 11.15
C GLU A 366 -2.14 -9.27 11.62
N LEU A 367 -2.83 -9.68 12.69
CA LEU A 367 -3.87 -8.88 13.35
C LEU A 367 -3.30 -7.60 13.96
N ILE A 368 -2.17 -7.65 14.65
CA ILE A 368 -1.50 -6.47 15.22
C ILE A 368 -1.08 -5.51 14.12
N LYS A 369 -0.49 -6.00 13.03
CA LYS A 369 -0.10 -5.19 11.88
C LYS A 369 -1.29 -4.49 11.24
N ALA A 370 -2.37 -5.24 10.97
CA ALA A 370 -3.58 -4.68 10.39
C ALA A 370 -4.25 -3.66 11.32
N TYR A 371 -4.35 -3.96 12.61
CA TYR A 371 -4.94 -3.04 13.58
C TYR A 371 -4.12 -1.76 13.76
N ALA A 372 -2.79 -1.86 13.84
CA ALA A 372 -1.89 -0.70 13.88
C ALA A 372 -2.08 0.22 12.66
N SER A 373 -2.45 -0.35 11.51
CA SER A 373 -2.64 0.36 10.24
C SER A 373 -4.05 0.94 10.09
N PHE A 374 -5.05 0.29 10.68
CA PHE A 374 -6.45 0.66 10.51
C PHE A 374 -6.96 1.57 11.63
N ARG A 375 -6.33 1.53 12.81
CA ARG A 375 -6.73 2.36 13.94
C ARG A 375 -6.77 3.84 13.56
N PRO A 376 -7.78 4.58 14.01
CA PRO A 376 -7.74 6.02 13.93
C PRO A 376 -6.58 6.56 14.79
N LEU A 377 -5.71 7.38 14.19
CA LEU A 377 -4.70 8.13 14.91
C LEU A 377 -5.35 9.31 15.63
N GLU A 378 -6.04 9.10 16.76
CA GLU A 378 -6.70 10.15 17.55
C GLU A 378 -6.22 11.56 17.21
N LYS A 379 -7.08 12.41 16.60
CA LYS A 379 -6.89 13.84 16.27
C LYS A 379 -6.52 14.33 14.84
N GLU A 380 -6.45 13.52 13.78
CA GLU A 380 -6.56 14.00 12.38
C GLU A 380 -8.02 14.04 11.82
N PRO A 381 -8.43 15.09 11.10
CA PRO A 381 -9.64 15.07 10.25
C PRO A 381 -9.74 13.82 9.37
N GLY A 382 -10.87 13.11 9.42
CA GLY A 382 -11.14 11.98 8.50
C GLY A 382 -11.18 10.57 9.11
N PHE A 383 -11.23 10.40 10.43
CA PHE A 383 -11.30 9.06 11.05
C PHE A 383 -12.53 8.22 10.72
N GLU A 384 -13.52 8.80 10.05
CA GLU A 384 -14.70 8.11 9.56
C GLU A 384 -14.44 7.37 8.24
N PHE A 385 -13.29 7.59 7.60
CA PHE A 385 -12.96 6.98 6.31
C PHE A 385 -13.06 5.46 6.38
N GLY A 386 -13.75 4.87 5.42
CA GLY A 386 -13.62 3.45 5.12
C GLY A 386 -12.16 3.08 4.81
N ILE A 387 -11.84 1.80 4.92
CA ILE A 387 -10.53 1.23 4.57
C ILE A 387 -10.67 0.54 3.23
N ALA A 388 -9.97 1.01 2.20
CA ALA A 388 -9.90 0.34 0.91
C ALA A 388 -8.68 -0.58 0.87
N THR A 389 -8.93 -1.89 0.79
CA THR A 389 -7.92 -2.94 0.80
C THR A 389 -8.27 -4.07 -0.18
N GLY A 390 -7.65 -5.24 -0.04
CA GLY A 390 -7.92 -6.45 -0.81
C GLY A 390 -7.06 -7.62 -0.33
N ASN A 391 -6.53 -8.39 -1.28
CA ASN A 391 -5.72 -9.61 -1.08
C ASN A 391 -4.30 -9.33 -0.50
N TRP A 392 -4.22 -8.63 0.63
CA TRP A 392 -2.99 -8.24 1.32
C TRP A 392 -2.14 -9.46 1.70
N GLY A 393 -0.92 -9.53 1.16
CA GLY A 393 0.02 -10.62 1.43
C GLY A 393 -0.28 -11.93 0.70
N CYS A 394 -1.28 -11.99 -0.17
CA CYS A 394 -1.72 -13.26 -0.78
C CYS A 394 -1.10 -13.60 -2.15
N GLY A 395 -0.33 -12.68 -2.72
CA GLY A 395 0.40 -12.89 -3.98
C GLY A 395 1.77 -13.51 -3.73
N VAL A 396 2.83 -12.73 -3.98
CA VAL A 396 4.23 -13.12 -3.78
C VAL A 396 4.52 -13.61 -2.35
N PHE A 397 3.69 -13.22 -1.37
CA PHE A 397 3.89 -13.52 0.05
C PHE A 397 3.19 -14.81 0.51
N ASN A 398 2.50 -15.51 -0.39
CA ASN A 398 1.87 -16.82 -0.17
C ASN A 398 0.84 -16.88 0.97
N GLY A 399 0.26 -15.74 1.36
CA GLY A 399 -0.86 -15.70 2.29
C GLY A 399 -2.15 -16.28 1.69
N ASP A 400 -2.94 -16.93 2.52
CA ASP A 400 -4.29 -17.39 2.19
C ASP A 400 -5.26 -16.19 2.17
N LYS A 401 -6.07 -16.10 1.10
CA LYS A 401 -6.98 -14.97 0.89
C LYS A 401 -8.12 -14.94 1.90
N GLU A 402 -8.66 -16.10 2.27
CA GLU A 402 -9.76 -16.22 3.23
C GLU A 402 -9.30 -15.80 4.62
N LEU A 403 -8.15 -16.30 5.09
CA LEU A 403 -7.54 -15.91 6.35
C LEU A 403 -7.26 -14.40 6.40
N LYS A 404 -6.61 -13.86 5.36
CA LYS A 404 -6.27 -12.43 5.29
C LYS A 404 -7.51 -11.54 5.19
N ALA A 405 -8.59 -12.01 4.57
CA ALA A 405 -9.87 -11.31 4.55
C ALA A 405 -10.50 -11.22 5.95
N ILE A 406 -10.54 -12.33 6.71
CA ILE A 406 -11.06 -12.33 8.09
C ILE A 406 -10.19 -11.49 9.03
N ILE A 407 -8.85 -11.59 8.93
CA ILE A 407 -7.92 -10.77 9.73
C ILE A 407 -8.18 -9.28 9.51
N GLN A 408 -8.34 -8.84 8.26
CA GLN A 408 -8.60 -7.44 7.96
C GLN A 408 -9.99 -7.00 8.42
N LEU A 409 -11.01 -7.85 8.31
CA LEU A 409 -12.34 -7.59 8.86
C LEU A 409 -12.31 -7.44 10.38
N MET A 410 -11.58 -8.30 11.09
CA MET A 410 -11.39 -8.23 12.54
C MET A 410 -10.72 -6.91 12.94
N ALA A 411 -9.60 -6.57 12.29
CA ALA A 411 -8.86 -5.34 12.56
C ALA A 411 -9.69 -4.08 12.27
N ALA A 412 -10.44 -4.05 11.16
CA ALA A 412 -11.33 -2.94 10.81
C ALA A 412 -12.49 -2.80 11.80
N SER A 413 -13.01 -3.93 12.29
CA SER A 413 -14.06 -3.96 13.31
C SER A 413 -13.57 -3.37 14.64
N GLU A 414 -12.39 -3.79 15.12
CA GLU A 414 -11.80 -3.19 16.33
C GLU A 414 -11.48 -1.70 16.15
N ALA A 415 -11.02 -1.31 14.96
CA ALA A 415 -10.79 0.09 14.62
C ALA A 415 -12.09 0.89 14.43
N ARG A 416 -13.26 0.22 14.42
CA ARG A 416 -14.59 0.79 14.16
C ARG A 416 -14.70 1.52 12.82
N ARG A 417 -14.16 0.92 11.76
CA ARG A 417 -14.14 1.49 10.42
C ARG A 417 -14.76 0.55 9.39
N PRO A 418 -15.54 1.05 8.43
CA PRO A 418 -16.01 0.23 7.31
C PRO A 418 -14.84 -0.33 6.52
N LEU A 419 -14.97 -1.58 6.06
CA LEU A 419 -14.00 -2.24 5.20
C LEU A 419 -14.53 -2.33 3.76
N ILE A 420 -13.76 -1.79 2.83
CA ILE A 420 -13.98 -1.93 1.39
C ILE A 420 -12.92 -2.88 0.85
N TYR A 421 -13.35 -4.06 0.42
CA TYR A 421 -12.46 -5.14 0.00
C TYR A 421 -12.53 -5.35 -1.51
N ALA A 422 -11.41 -5.11 -2.20
CA ALA A 422 -11.25 -5.38 -3.62
C ALA A 422 -10.80 -6.84 -3.83
N ALA A 423 -11.64 -7.63 -4.50
CA ALA A 423 -11.38 -9.04 -4.82
C ALA A 423 -10.52 -9.22 -6.09
N PHE A 424 -10.32 -8.15 -6.89
CA PHE A 424 -9.51 -8.16 -8.11
C PHE A 424 -9.91 -9.25 -9.11
N HIS A 425 -11.21 -9.30 -9.44
CA HIS A 425 -11.84 -10.29 -10.32
C HIS A 425 -11.82 -11.75 -9.83
N ASP A 426 -11.43 -12.01 -8.57
CA ASP A 426 -11.60 -13.32 -7.94
C ASP A 426 -13.06 -13.52 -7.52
N GLU A 427 -13.87 -14.07 -8.43
CA GLU A 427 -15.30 -14.26 -8.19
C GLU A 427 -15.59 -15.25 -7.06
N ASN A 428 -14.78 -16.31 -6.98
CA ASN A 428 -14.95 -17.32 -5.93
C ASN A 428 -14.78 -16.70 -4.54
N LEU A 429 -13.70 -15.94 -4.34
CA LEU A 429 -13.48 -15.19 -3.09
C LEU A 429 -14.59 -14.18 -2.84
N PHE A 430 -15.02 -13.45 -3.87
CA PHE A 430 -16.06 -12.44 -3.75
C PHE A 430 -17.37 -13.03 -3.21
N TYR A 431 -17.89 -14.08 -3.85
CA TYR A 431 -19.16 -14.68 -3.44
C TYR A 431 -19.05 -15.45 -2.12
N SER A 432 -17.95 -16.17 -1.90
CA SER A 432 -17.76 -16.92 -0.66
C SER A 432 -17.61 -16.00 0.55
N PHE A 433 -16.94 -14.85 0.40
CA PHE A 433 -16.80 -13.88 1.48
C PHE A 433 -18.13 -13.19 1.81
N ILE A 434 -18.97 -12.86 0.82
CA ILE A 434 -20.34 -12.36 1.06
C ILE A 434 -21.10 -13.37 1.91
N LYS A 435 -21.13 -14.63 1.50
CA LYS A 435 -21.88 -15.70 2.19
C LYS A 435 -21.42 -15.86 3.64
N VAL A 436 -20.10 -15.88 3.88
CA VAL A 436 -19.54 -15.97 5.23
C VAL A 436 -19.89 -14.73 6.06
N TYR A 437 -19.77 -13.53 5.50
CA TYR A 437 -20.08 -12.29 6.19
C TYR A 437 -21.56 -12.21 6.60
N GLU A 438 -22.48 -12.58 5.71
CA GLU A 438 -23.91 -12.61 6.02
C GLU A 438 -24.24 -13.62 7.13
N TYR A 439 -23.70 -14.83 7.04
CA TYR A 439 -23.84 -15.84 8.09
C TYR A 439 -23.35 -15.30 9.45
N LEU A 440 -22.15 -14.71 9.49
CA LEU A 440 -21.59 -14.15 10.72
C LEU A 440 -22.42 -12.99 11.27
N LYS A 441 -23.04 -12.16 10.40
CA LYS A 441 -23.97 -11.10 10.83
C LYS A 441 -25.24 -11.68 11.47
N VAL A 442 -25.85 -12.71 10.86
CA VAL A 442 -27.04 -13.39 11.40
C VAL A 442 -26.74 -13.99 12.77
N GLU A 443 -25.59 -14.65 12.92
CA GLU A 443 -25.14 -15.24 14.18
C GLU A 443 -24.63 -14.22 15.21
N LYS A 444 -24.61 -12.92 14.87
CA LYS A 444 -24.10 -11.83 15.71
C LYS A 444 -22.68 -12.11 16.21
N ALA A 445 -21.82 -12.64 15.34
CA ALA A 445 -20.46 -12.99 15.68
C ALA A 445 -19.66 -11.74 16.11
N THR A 446 -18.77 -11.93 17.10
CA THR A 446 -17.82 -10.90 17.54
C THR A 446 -16.44 -11.17 16.99
N VAL A 447 -15.55 -10.18 17.06
CA VAL A 447 -14.12 -10.36 16.76
C VAL A 447 -13.51 -11.50 17.57
N GLY A 448 -13.91 -11.68 18.84
CA GLY A 448 -13.44 -12.81 19.65
C GLY A 448 -13.88 -14.17 19.15
N ILE A 449 -15.10 -14.28 18.61
CA ILE A 449 -15.56 -15.51 17.94
C ILE A 449 -14.70 -15.78 16.69
N LEU A 450 -14.48 -14.77 15.84
CA LEU A 450 -13.63 -14.90 14.65
C LEU A 450 -12.20 -15.33 14.99
N TYR A 451 -11.61 -14.73 16.02
CA TYR A 451 -10.28 -15.12 16.48
C TYR A 451 -10.22 -16.61 16.83
N LYS A 452 -11.24 -17.12 17.54
CA LYS A 452 -11.30 -18.54 17.91
C LYS A 452 -11.48 -19.46 16.71
N TYR A 453 -12.23 -19.05 15.66
CA TYR A 453 -12.25 -19.76 14.39
C TYR A 453 -10.84 -19.88 13.80
N LEU A 454 -10.10 -18.77 13.73
CA LEU A 454 -8.76 -18.74 13.10
C LEU A 454 -7.78 -19.67 13.81
N VAL A 455 -7.73 -19.66 15.15
CA VAL A 455 -6.77 -20.46 15.93
C VAL A 455 -7.22 -21.91 16.14
N SER A 456 -8.50 -22.21 15.94
CA SER A 456 -9.05 -23.58 16.03
C SER A 456 -9.14 -24.27 14.67
N TYR A 457 -8.95 -23.54 13.58
CA TYR A 457 -9.04 -24.08 12.23
C TYR A 457 -7.96 -25.15 12.00
N PRO A 458 -8.34 -26.40 11.69
CA PRO A 458 -7.39 -27.52 11.62
C PRO A 458 -6.69 -27.56 10.26
N SER A 459 -6.00 -26.48 9.89
CA SER A 459 -5.38 -26.25 8.57
C SER A 459 -4.44 -27.37 8.11
N ARG A 460 -3.87 -28.15 9.04
CA ARG A 460 -2.98 -29.27 8.76
C ARG A 460 -3.68 -30.63 8.59
N LEU A 461 -4.94 -30.75 9.00
CA LEU A 461 -5.64 -32.04 9.10
C LEU A 461 -6.60 -32.31 7.93
N ASP A 462 -7.18 -31.27 7.31
CA ASP A 462 -8.09 -31.44 6.18
C ASP A 462 -7.81 -30.41 5.08
N LYS A 463 -7.13 -30.86 4.01
CA LYS A 463 -6.79 -30.03 2.85
C LYS A 463 -7.98 -29.68 1.97
N HIS A 464 -9.14 -30.30 2.18
CA HIS A 464 -10.34 -30.11 1.35
C HIS A 464 -11.33 -29.11 1.95
N LYS A 465 -11.17 -28.74 3.22
CA LYS A 465 -12.06 -27.82 3.91
C LYS A 465 -11.40 -26.45 4.07
N THR A 466 -11.83 -25.46 3.29
CA THR A 466 -11.33 -24.07 3.39
C THR A 466 -11.77 -23.41 4.71
N LEU A 467 -11.15 -22.29 5.09
CA LEU A 467 -11.49 -21.57 6.30
C LEU A 467 -12.95 -21.10 6.27
N PHE A 468 -13.40 -20.59 5.13
CA PHE A 468 -14.78 -20.14 4.93
C PHE A 468 -15.78 -21.29 5.08
N ASN A 469 -15.51 -22.46 4.51
CA ASN A 469 -16.36 -23.64 4.72
C ASN A 469 -16.36 -24.07 6.19
N TYR A 470 -15.21 -24.02 6.86
CA TYR A 470 -15.15 -24.28 8.30
C TYR A 470 -16.00 -23.33 9.13
N ILE A 471 -16.00 -22.03 8.79
CA ILE A 471 -16.84 -21.03 9.46
C ILE A 471 -18.33 -21.34 9.26
N LEU A 472 -18.74 -21.63 8.02
CA LEU A 472 -20.15 -21.89 7.68
C LEU A 472 -20.69 -23.19 8.32
N GLU A 473 -19.84 -24.20 8.49
CA GLU A 473 -20.24 -25.51 9.01
C GLU A 473 -20.13 -25.62 10.54
N THR A 474 -19.50 -24.64 11.20
CA THR A 474 -19.24 -24.69 12.64
C THR A 474 -19.99 -23.55 13.32
N PRO A 475 -21.06 -23.81 14.09
CA PRO A 475 -21.81 -22.77 14.80
C PRO A 475 -20.92 -22.02 15.82
N PRO A 476 -21.06 -20.69 15.99
CA PRO A 476 -20.24 -19.94 16.96
C PRO A 476 -20.33 -20.47 18.39
N SER A 477 -21.47 -21.02 18.79
CA SER A 477 -21.70 -21.64 20.10
C SER A 477 -20.85 -22.89 20.36
N SER A 478 -20.36 -23.54 19.30
CA SER A 478 -19.55 -24.76 19.39
C SER A 478 -18.04 -24.47 19.51
N ILE A 479 -17.63 -23.22 19.34
CA ILE A 479 -16.23 -22.80 19.35
C ILE A 479 -15.80 -22.40 20.76
N LYS A 480 -14.82 -23.14 21.27
CA LYS A 480 -14.31 -22.98 22.64
C LYS A 480 -13.31 -21.85 22.73
#